data_AF-A0AAU4V9M8-F1
#
_entry.id   AF-A0AAU4V9M8-F1
#
_cell.length_a   1.000
_cell.length_b   1.000
_cell.length_c   1.000
_cell.angle_alpha   90.00
_cell.angle_beta   90.00
_cell.angle_gamma   90.00
#
_symmetry.space_group_name_H-M   'P 1'
#
loop_
_entity.id
_entity.type
_entity.pdbx_description
1 polymer ?
#
loop_
_entity_poly.entity_id
_entity_poly.type
_entity_poly.pdbx_seq_one_letter_code
_entity_poly.pdbx_strand_id
1 'polypeptide(L)'
;MDASGKNLVAKITVTNSGSVDYTYNITMKFRGSAASAATPAQAKVAALTVKAGASKQADATTAYTGKGDGSEYKECVVDSASKSVL
;
A
#
# COMPACT_ATOMS: atom_id res chain seq x y z
N MET A 1 -14.63 9.60 -1.39
CA MET A 1 -14.59 9.94 0.04
C MET A 1 -15.71 9.12 0.68
N ASP A 2 -15.42 7.96 1.28
CA ASP A 2 -16.43 7.23 2.04
C ASP A 2 -16.53 7.78 3.48
N ALA A 3 -17.67 7.58 4.12
CA ALA A 3 -18.10 8.29 5.32
C ALA A 3 -17.56 7.70 6.64
N SER A 4 -16.36 7.13 6.62
CA SER A 4 -15.59 6.76 7.82
C SER A 4 -14.34 7.63 7.87
N GLY A 5 -13.73 7.84 9.03
CA GLY A 5 -12.56 8.73 9.18
C GLY A 5 -11.61 8.65 7.99
N LYS A 6 -11.26 9.81 7.42
CA LYS A 6 -10.47 9.95 6.19
C LYS A 6 -9.34 8.90 6.17
N ASN A 7 -9.18 8.15 5.07
CA ASN A 7 -8.13 7.15 4.90
C ASN A 7 -7.27 7.48 3.68
N LEU A 8 -5.97 7.19 3.78
CA LEU A 8 -5.09 7.10 2.61
C LEU A 8 -5.17 5.66 2.07
N VAL A 9 -5.40 5.54 0.76
CA VAL A 9 -5.57 4.25 0.10
C VAL A 9 -4.59 4.14 -1.06
N ALA A 10 -3.74 3.10 -1.01
CA ALA A 10 -2.86 2.73 -2.10
C ALA A 10 -3.41 1.48 -2.79
N LYS A 11 -3.87 1.64 -4.03
CA LYS A 11 -4.32 0.52 -4.86
C LYS A 11 -3.11 -0.13 -5.50
N ILE A 12 -2.87 -1.40 -5.19
CA ILE A 12 -1.72 -2.14 -5.71
C ILE A 12 -2.18 -3.32 -6.56
N THR A 13 -1.37 -3.66 -7.57
CA THR A 13 -1.48 -4.91 -8.32
C THR A 13 -0.19 -5.69 -8.11
N VAL A 14 -0.31 -6.93 -7.64
CA VAL A 14 0.81 -7.85 -7.45
C VAL A 14 0.75 -8.91 -8.53
N THR A 15 1.83 -9.04 -9.30
CA THR A 15 1.97 -10.05 -10.35
C THR A 15 3.02 -11.08 -9.92
N ASN A 16 2.61 -12.34 -9.83
CA ASN A 16 3.49 -13.47 -9.59
C ASN A 16 3.80 -14.18 -10.91
N SER A 17 4.88 -13.77 -11.57
CA SER A 17 5.36 -14.42 -12.80
C SER A 17 6.15 -15.71 -12.54
N GLY A 18 6.16 -16.21 -11.30
CA GLY A 18 6.81 -17.46 -10.91
C GLY A 18 5.95 -18.70 -11.13
N SER A 19 6.53 -19.87 -10.86
CA SER A 19 5.91 -21.19 -11.05
C SER A 19 5.26 -21.78 -9.78
N VAL A 20 5.35 -21.09 -8.64
CA VAL A 20 4.74 -21.51 -7.37
C VAL A 20 3.89 -20.40 -6.78
N ASP A 21 2.94 -20.80 -5.95
CA ASP A 21 2.10 -19.88 -5.20
C ASP A 21 2.91 -19.18 -4.10
N TYR A 22 2.67 -17.88 -3.94
CA TYR A 22 3.33 -17.08 -2.91
C TYR A 22 2.31 -16.31 -2.08
N THR A 23 2.64 -16.12 -0.81
CA THR A 23 1.98 -15.15 0.06
C THR A 23 2.85 -13.91 0.17
N TYR A 24 2.29 -12.75 -0.18
CA TYR A 24 2.98 -11.46 -0.18
C TYR A 24 2.59 -10.61 1.03
N ASN A 25 3.59 -9.92 1.60
CA ASN A 25 3.41 -8.86 2.59
C ASN A 25 4.04 -7.59 2.05
N ILE A 26 3.26 -6.51 1.99
CA ILE A 26 3.65 -5.26 1.32
C ILE A 26 3.35 -4.09 2.26
N THR A 27 4.35 -3.23 2.44
CA THR A 27 4.19 -1.95 3.13
C THR A 27 4.34 -0.83 2.11
N MET A 28 3.28 -0.04 1.98
CA MET A 28 3.27 1.20 1.22
C MET A 28 3.54 2.37 2.17
N LYS A 29 4.25 3.39 1.68
CA LYS A 29 4.51 4.62 2.43
C LYS A 29 4.10 5.84 1.65
N PHE A 30 3.23 6.63 2.26
CA PHE A 30 2.84 7.95 1.80
C PHE A 30 3.80 8.98 2.38
N ARG A 31 4.34 9.85 1.53
CA ARG A 31 5.29 10.91 1.92
C ARG A 31 4.90 12.23 1.28
N GLY A 32 5.12 13.34 1.99
CA GLY A 32 5.11 14.66 1.38
C GLY A 32 6.39 14.92 0.59
N SER A 33 6.44 16.03 -0.15
CA SER A 33 7.70 16.51 -0.75
C SER A 33 8.68 16.99 0.34
N ALA A 34 9.93 17.26 -0.03
CA ALA A 34 10.94 17.78 0.91
C ALA A 34 10.54 19.09 1.61
N ALA A 35 9.62 19.87 1.00
CA ALA A 35 9.08 21.11 1.56
C ALA A 35 7.74 20.91 2.32
N SER A 36 7.22 19.68 2.40
CA SER A 36 5.93 19.36 3.02
C SER A 36 6.08 19.03 4.50
N ALA A 37 5.16 19.53 5.32
CA ALA A 37 5.02 19.15 6.72
C ALA A 37 4.23 17.83 6.92
N ALA A 38 3.88 17.12 5.83
CA ALA A 38 3.15 15.87 5.90
C ALA A 38 3.96 14.81 6.68
N THR A 39 3.39 14.31 7.77
CA THR A 39 3.99 13.19 8.50
C THR A 39 3.83 11.92 7.67
N PRO A 40 4.91 11.16 7.39
CA PRO A 40 4.81 9.95 6.60
C PRO A 40 3.82 8.95 7.21
N ALA A 41 2.98 8.35 6.37
CA ALA A 41 1.99 7.36 6.78
C ALA A 41 2.29 6.01 6.11
N GLN A 42 2.02 4.91 6.81
CA GLN A 42 2.24 3.56 6.30
C GLN A 42 0.93 2.81 6.17
N ALA A 43 0.71 2.19 5.02
CA ALA A 43 -0.41 1.29 4.75
C ALA A 43 0.12 -0.09 4.39
N LYS A 44 -0.57 -1.14 4.83
CA LYS A 44 -0.08 -2.52 4.69
C LYS A 44 -1.09 -3.40 3.98
N VAL A 45 -0.57 -4.31 3.15
CA VAL A 45 -1.28 -5.50 2.70
C VAL A 45 -0.55 -6.69 3.30
N ALA A 46 -1.24 -7.45 4.14
CA ALA A 46 -0.71 -8.65 4.77
C ALA A 46 -1.34 -9.90 4.15
N ALA A 47 -0.56 -10.98 4.08
CA ALA A 47 -1.03 -12.30 3.68
C ALA A 47 -1.76 -12.34 2.31
N LEU A 48 -1.31 -11.57 1.32
CA LEU A 48 -1.89 -11.61 -0.03
C LEU A 48 -1.38 -12.82 -0.80
N THR A 49 -2.18 -13.89 -0.85
CA THR A 49 -1.87 -15.03 -1.71
C THR A 49 -2.10 -14.70 -3.18
N VAL A 50 -1.08 -14.93 -4.01
CA VAL A 50 -1.12 -14.79 -5.48
C VAL A 50 -0.60 -16.07 -6.10
N LYS A 51 -1.45 -16.71 -6.91
CA LYS A 51 -1.13 -17.97 -7.59
C LYS A 51 0.03 -17.80 -8.59
N ALA A 52 0.72 -18.90 -8.87
CA ALA A 52 1.69 -18.98 -9.95
C ALA A 52 1.10 -18.45 -11.27
N GLY A 53 1.86 -17.61 -11.98
CA GLY A 53 1.47 -17.00 -13.24
C GLY A 53 0.31 -16.00 -13.17
N ALA A 54 -0.16 -15.60 -11.98
CA ALA A 54 -1.35 -14.75 -11.82
C ALA A 54 -1.02 -13.33 -11.33
N SER A 55 -1.98 -12.43 -11.52
CA SER A 55 -2.02 -11.10 -10.90
C SER A 55 -3.19 -10.99 -9.93
N LYS A 56 -3.02 -10.22 -8.86
CA LYS A 56 -4.08 -9.92 -7.90
C LYS A 56 -4.00 -8.46 -7.44
N GLN A 57 -5.16 -7.82 -7.33
CA GLN A 57 -5.28 -6.47 -6.78
C GLN A 57 -5.54 -6.50 -5.27
N ALA A 58 -5.06 -5.48 -4.58
CA ALA A 58 -5.33 -5.25 -3.16
C ALA A 58 -5.27 -3.75 -2.83
N ASP A 59 -5.96 -3.36 -1.78
CA ASP A 59 -5.92 -2.00 -1.24
C ASP A 59 -5.10 -2.01 0.05
N ALA A 60 -4.03 -1.21 0.09
CA ALA A 60 -3.33 -0.90 1.33
C ALA A 60 -3.95 0.36 1.92
N THR A 61 -4.53 0.26 3.12
CA THR A 61 -5.21 1.38 3.77
C THR A 61 -4.50 1.82 5.05
N THR A 62 -4.52 3.12 5.34
CA THR A 62 -4.10 3.67 6.63
C THR A 62 -4.91 4.91 6.98
N ALA A 63 -5.08 5.17 8.27
CA ALA A 63 -5.81 6.32 8.75
C ALA A 63 -5.11 7.62 8.33
N TYR A 64 -5.87 8.56 7.78
CA TYR A 64 -5.40 9.92 7.53
C TYR A 64 -5.56 10.75 8.80
N THR A 65 -4.44 11.12 9.41
CA THR A 65 -4.40 11.92 10.64
C THR A 65 -4.18 13.41 10.38
N GLY A 66 -4.05 13.80 9.11
CA GLY A 66 -3.90 15.19 8.71
C GLY A 66 -5.19 15.99 8.88
N LYS A 67 -5.05 17.33 8.88
CA LYS A 67 -6.20 18.25 8.98
C LYS A 67 -6.78 18.65 7.61
N GLY A 68 -6.03 18.43 6.54
CA GLY A 68 -6.41 18.76 5.16
C GLY A 68 -7.24 17.66 4.48
N ASP A 69 -6.94 17.47 3.19
CA ASP A 69 -7.64 16.56 2.27
C ASP A 69 -6.74 15.42 1.74
N GLY A 70 -5.48 15.32 2.19
CA GLY A 70 -4.52 14.34 1.72
C GLY A 70 -3.60 14.84 0.60
N SER A 71 -3.86 16.02 0.03
CA SER A 71 -3.02 16.60 -1.03
C SER A 71 -1.60 16.94 -0.56
N GLU A 72 -1.34 16.97 0.74
CA GLU A 72 0.00 17.15 1.30
C GLU A 72 0.95 15.95 1.05
N TYR A 73 0.38 14.77 0.76
CA TYR A 73 1.11 13.59 0.33
C TYR A 73 1.32 13.65 -1.18
N LYS A 74 2.58 13.66 -1.60
CA LYS A 74 2.98 13.79 -3.01
C LYS A 74 3.50 12.49 -3.60
N GLU A 75 3.86 11.55 -2.74
CA GLU A 75 4.41 10.26 -3.14
C GLU A 75 3.71 9.14 -2.38
N CYS A 76 3.47 8.03 -3.08
CA CYS A 76 3.06 6.76 -2.51
C CYS A 76 3.97 5.68 -3.09
N VAL A 77 4.92 5.20 -2.28
CA VAL A 77 5.98 4.28 -2.71
C VAL A 77 5.90 2.95 -1.96
N VAL A 78 6.41 1.89 -2.58
CA VAL A 78 6.64 0.63 -1.88
C VAL A 78 7.83 0.84 -0.93
N ASP A 79 7.61 0.65 0.36
CA ASP A 79 8.65 0.77 1.39
C ASP A 79 9.31 -0.58 1.67
N SER A 80 8.51 -1.65 1.70
CA SER A 80 9.00 -3.02 1.74
C SER A 80 8.01 -3.98 1.08
N ALA A 81 8.56 -5.04 0.50
CA ALA A 81 7.78 -6.17 0.01
C ALA A 81 8.54 -7.47 0.32
N SER A 82 7.85 -8.44 0.90
CA SER A 82 8.38 -9.77 1.14
C SER A 82 7.38 -10.82 0.66
N LYS A 83 7.90 -12.03 0.39
CA LYS A 83 7.08 -13.17 0.01
C LYS A 83 7.60 -14.45 0.66
N SER A 84 6.68 -15.37 0.93
CA SER A 84 6.98 -16.74 1.34
C SER A 84 6.20 -17.72 0.47
N VAL A 85 6.78 -18.88 0.18
CA VAL A 85 6.06 -19.96 -0.50
C VAL A 85 4.84 -20.33 0.36
N LEU A 86 3.71 -20.57 -0.29
CA LEU A 86 2.49 -21.03 0.38
C LEU A 86 2.63 -22.47 0.87
#